data_AF-Q2U5T7-F1
#
_entry.id   AF-Q2U5T7-F1
#
_cell.length_a   1.000
_cell.length_b   1.000
_cell.length_c   1.000
_cell.angle_alpha   90.00
_cell.angle_beta   90.00
_cell.angle_gamma   90.00
#
_symmetry.space_group_name_H-M   'P 1'
#
loop_
_entity.id
_entity.type
_entity.pdbx_description
1 polymer ?
#
loop_
_entity_poly.entity_id
_entity_poly.type
_entity_poly.pdbx_seq_one_letter_code
_entity_poly.pdbx_strand_id
1 'polypeptide(L)'
;MAHTRISCPIDRSREGTYRATGTGSGLIEGFFRWPLVFRFIKGAIHGAIIVPVLFHALFTAFVVYLDLYIFDTVGLPSSIIPSLSIVVGLMLVFRNQTSYNRFWDGRSSLTTLTTCIRNLVRTILTNGYSTSRPLRQDEKEDIERTIRILMAIPYAVKNHLRAEYGAAFYSFGDDVGEDGVAAYNPDYANLLPKGLEGHEDEGLTLPFQLSFFIDGFIKRGVERGWYHAPGASQMQAQLNSLLDAVGKMEMIRLTPIPVAHLIHQKQVLALFGCVLPFGMVDDLGWWTVPIVSLVIFTLYGIEGIGSQLEDPFGYDRNDIKMDAIVGDSKMEIDVVLSEWRKLMSFVEAETPRTESRCVEDHSDRDIEK
;
A
#
# COMPACT_ATOMS: atom_id res chain seq x y z
N MET A 1 38.10 43.55 21.13
CA MET A 1 37.37 43.77 22.40
C MET A 1 36.01 43.08 22.30
N ALA A 2 35.74 42.18 23.25
CA ALA A 2 34.47 41.56 23.63
C ALA A 2 33.57 40.93 22.53
N HIS A 3 33.74 39.61 22.31
CA HIS A 3 32.67 38.72 21.87
C HIS A 3 31.98 38.14 23.11
N THR A 4 30.72 38.52 23.33
CA THR A 4 29.88 37.97 24.42
C THR A 4 29.31 36.63 23.95
N ARG A 5 29.85 35.51 24.45
CA ARG A 5 29.21 34.19 24.33
C ARG A 5 28.07 34.11 25.34
N ILE A 6 26.85 33.92 24.83
CA ILE A 6 25.69 33.56 25.66
C ILE A 6 25.82 32.08 26.00
N SER A 7 26.27 31.79 27.22
CA SER A 7 26.26 30.44 27.80
C SER A 7 24.86 30.15 28.34
N CYS A 8 24.15 29.21 27.71
CA CYS A 8 22.91 28.65 28.25
C CYS A 8 23.26 27.59 29.31
N PRO A 9 22.67 27.61 30.52
CA PRO A 9 22.88 26.54 31.49
C PRO A 9 22.05 25.32 31.09
N ILE A 10 22.74 24.25 30.68
CA ILE A 10 22.12 22.94 30.49
C ILE A 10 21.78 22.40 31.89
N ASP A 11 20.52 22.55 32.29
CA ASP A 11 19.95 21.85 33.43
C ASP A 11 19.90 20.35 33.11
N ARG A 12 20.81 19.59 33.74
CA ARG A 12 21.00 18.15 33.58
C ARG A 12 20.14 17.36 34.57
N SER A 13 18.89 17.78 34.79
CA SER A 13 18.00 17.14 35.76
C SER A 13 16.58 16.94 35.23
N ARG A 14 16.43 16.28 34.07
CA ARG A 14 15.15 15.69 33.61
C ARG A 14 15.39 14.67 32.49
N GLU A 15 16.11 13.59 32.81
CA GLU A 15 15.99 12.34 32.05
C GLU A 15 14.62 11.73 32.35
N GLY A 16 13.60 12.22 31.63
CA GLY A 16 12.27 11.65 31.61
C GLY A 16 12.31 10.31 30.88
N THR A 17 12.35 9.25 31.67
CA THR A 17 12.09 7.86 31.29
C THR A 17 10.88 7.75 30.37
N TYR A 18 11.10 7.47 29.07
CA TYR A 18 10.11 6.82 28.23
C TYR A 18 9.92 5.39 28.75
N ARG A 19 8.98 5.22 29.70
CA ARG A 19 8.43 3.91 30.03
C ARG A 19 7.57 3.47 28.86
N ALA A 20 8.15 2.59 28.03
CA ALA A 20 7.36 1.67 27.23
C ALA A 20 6.39 0.95 28.19
N THR A 21 5.09 1.18 28.04
CA THR A 21 4.05 0.31 28.60
C THR A 21 4.02 -0.99 27.77
N GLY A 22 5.11 -1.73 27.82
CA GLY A 22 5.14 -3.15 27.53
C GLY A 22 4.66 -3.87 28.79
N THR A 23 3.40 -4.27 28.80
CA THR A 23 2.90 -5.21 29.79
C THR A 23 3.65 -6.53 29.63
N GLY A 24 4.49 -6.80 30.62
CA GLY A 24 5.32 -7.97 30.87
C GLY A 24 5.07 -9.24 30.05
N SER A 25 6.00 -9.51 29.13
CA SER A 25 6.58 -10.85 28.88
C SER A 25 7.77 -10.69 27.93
N GLY A 26 8.87 -10.12 28.42
CA GLY A 26 9.99 -9.74 27.56
C GLY A 26 11.33 -9.88 28.25
N LEU A 27 11.69 -11.09 28.70
CA LEU A 27 13.07 -11.38 29.14
C LEU A 27 13.63 -12.76 28.71
N ILE A 28 12.91 -13.58 27.93
CA ILE A 28 13.45 -14.85 27.41
C ILE A 28 12.87 -15.22 26.02
N GLU A 29 12.93 -14.33 25.03
CA GLU A 29 12.74 -14.73 23.62
C GLU A 29 13.84 -14.16 22.72
N GLY A 30 15.08 -14.59 22.99
CA GLY A 30 16.07 -14.75 21.92
C GLY A 30 15.70 -15.98 21.10
N PHE A 31 14.54 -15.97 20.45
CA PHE A 31 14.04 -17.15 19.73
C PHE A 31 14.78 -17.28 18.39
N PHE A 32 15.56 -18.35 18.30
CA PHE A 32 16.17 -18.91 17.09
C PHE A 32 15.27 -18.64 15.86
N ARG A 33 15.60 -17.62 15.05
CA ARG A 33 14.89 -17.38 13.79
C ARG A 33 15.34 -18.50 12.86
N TRP A 34 14.51 -19.53 12.74
CA TRP A 34 14.77 -20.66 11.85
C TRP A 34 15.16 -20.15 10.45
N PRO A 35 16.22 -20.72 9.84
CA PRO A 35 16.61 -20.39 8.47
C PRO A 35 15.41 -20.50 7.52
N LEU A 36 15.31 -19.59 6.55
CA LEU A 36 14.16 -19.49 5.63
C LEU A 36 13.85 -20.82 4.91
N VAL A 37 14.89 -21.61 4.61
CA VAL A 37 14.76 -22.94 3.97
C VAL A 37 13.92 -23.95 4.79
N PHE A 38 13.82 -23.78 6.11
CA PHE A 38 13.08 -24.69 6.98
C PHE A 38 11.71 -24.14 7.43
N ARG A 39 11.26 -23.00 6.88
CA ARG A 39 9.98 -22.38 7.26
C ARG A 39 8.86 -22.88 6.35
N PHE A 40 8.17 -23.94 6.78
CA PHE A 40 7.08 -24.54 6.01
C PHE A 40 5.68 -23.95 6.28
N ILE A 41 5.51 -23.06 7.28
CA ILE A 41 4.17 -22.73 7.81
C ILE A 41 3.71 -21.27 7.57
N LYS A 42 4.61 -20.27 7.60
CA LYS A 42 4.22 -18.85 7.52
C LYS A 42 4.70 -18.19 6.23
N GLY A 43 3.75 -17.91 5.31
CA GLY A 43 4.00 -17.22 4.02
C GLY A 43 4.59 -18.14 2.95
N ALA A 44 4.59 -19.45 3.21
CA ALA A 44 5.24 -20.43 2.36
C ALA A 44 4.22 -21.04 1.38
N ILE A 45 4.63 -21.21 0.12
CA ILE A 45 3.80 -21.75 -0.98
C ILE A 45 3.52 -23.24 -0.82
N HIS A 46 4.29 -23.91 0.04
CA HIS A 46 4.23 -25.35 0.31
C HIS A 46 2.81 -25.87 0.56
N GLY A 47 1.96 -25.11 1.28
CA GLY A 47 0.57 -25.52 1.53
C GLY A 47 -0.31 -25.60 0.28
N ALA A 48 -0.05 -24.75 -0.72
CA ALA A 48 -0.81 -24.73 -1.97
C ALA A 48 -0.34 -25.80 -2.97
N ILE A 49 0.94 -26.18 -2.92
CA ILE A 49 1.56 -27.10 -3.89
C ILE A 49 1.63 -28.55 -3.39
N ILE A 50 1.47 -28.79 -2.10
CA ILE A 50 1.60 -30.14 -1.52
C ILE A 50 0.62 -31.14 -2.14
N VAL A 51 -0.62 -30.71 -2.41
CA VAL A 51 -1.64 -31.56 -3.02
C VAL A 51 -1.24 -31.98 -4.44
N PRO A 52 -0.92 -31.05 -5.37
CA PRO A 52 -0.37 -31.41 -6.69
C PRO A 52 0.87 -32.31 -6.61
N VAL A 53 1.82 -32.01 -5.73
CA VAL A 53 3.06 -32.79 -5.58
C VAL A 53 2.75 -34.22 -5.15
N LEU A 54 1.86 -34.40 -4.17
CA LEU A 54 1.43 -35.73 -3.72
C LEU A 54 0.72 -36.51 -4.83
N PHE A 55 -0.16 -35.87 -5.61
CA PHE A 55 -0.82 -36.53 -6.73
C PHE A 55 0.17 -37.01 -7.80
N HIS A 56 1.15 -36.17 -8.17
CA HIS A 56 2.21 -36.56 -9.10
C HIS A 56 3.11 -37.66 -8.52
N ALA A 57 3.41 -37.62 -7.22
CA ALA A 57 4.19 -38.67 -6.55
C ALA A 57 3.47 -40.02 -6.56
N LEU A 58 2.18 -40.03 -6.26
CA LEU A 58 1.33 -41.23 -6.30
C LEU A 58 1.19 -41.77 -7.72
N PHE A 59 0.95 -40.88 -8.69
CA PHE A 59 0.91 -41.24 -10.10
C PHE A 59 2.25 -41.83 -10.58
N THR A 60 3.37 -41.23 -10.19
CA THR A 60 4.71 -41.75 -10.49
C THR A 60 4.94 -43.12 -9.87
N ALA A 61 4.54 -43.33 -8.61
CA ALA A 61 4.66 -44.63 -7.96
C ALA A 61 3.80 -45.70 -8.67
N PHE A 62 2.63 -45.32 -9.16
CA PHE A 62 1.78 -46.19 -9.97
C PHE A 62 2.46 -46.56 -11.30
N VAL A 63 3.03 -45.60 -12.03
CA VAL A 63 3.75 -45.86 -13.30
C VAL A 63 4.96 -46.78 -13.06
N VAL A 64 5.76 -46.52 -12.02
CA VAL A 64 6.89 -47.38 -11.65
C VAL A 64 6.44 -48.80 -11.31
N TYR A 65 5.31 -48.95 -10.60
CA TYR A 65 4.75 -50.26 -10.31
C TYR A 65 4.32 -51.01 -11.57
N LEU A 66 3.67 -50.32 -12.52
CA LEU A 66 3.29 -50.91 -13.80
C LEU A 66 4.52 -51.39 -14.59
N ASP A 67 5.58 -50.57 -14.62
CA ASP A 67 6.83 -50.86 -15.33
C ASP A 67 7.59 -52.06 -14.75
N LEU A 68 7.69 -52.15 -13.43
CA LEU A 68 8.54 -53.16 -12.79
C LEU A 68 7.85 -54.53 -12.59
N TYR A 69 6.51 -54.57 -12.56
CA TYR A 69 5.77 -55.76 -12.14
C TYR A 69 4.73 -56.27 -13.14
N ILE A 70 4.27 -55.44 -14.08
CA ILE A 70 3.15 -55.80 -14.98
C ILE A 70 3.59 -55.83 -16.45
N PHE A 71 4.30 -54.79 -16.89
CA PHE A 71 4.78 -54.66 -18.27
C PHE A 71 6.30 -54.87 -18.32
N ASP A 72 6.85 -55.18 -19.50
CA ASP A 72 8.30 -55.27 -19.68
C ASP A 72 8.97 -53.89 -19.74
N THR A 73 8.25 -52.89 -20.25
CA THR A 73 8.57 -51.46 -20.17
C THR A 73 7.35 -50.63 -20.55
N VAL A 74 7.08 -49.57 -19.80
CA VAL A 74 6.15 -48.48 -20.19
C VAL A 74 6.90 -47.19 -20.53
N GLY A 75 8.24 -47.26 -20.57
CA GLY A 75 9.12 -46.12 -20.74
C GLY A 75 8.96 -45.42 -22.08
N LEU A 76 9.18 -44.11 -22.06
CA LEU A 76 9.31 -43.26 -23.24
C LEU A 76 10.77 -42.84 -23.41
N PRO A 77 11.23 -42.54 -24.63
CA PRO A 77 12.59 -42.05 -24.85
C PRO A 77 12.90 -40.82 -23.98
N SER A 78 13.96 -40.88 -23.17
CA SER A 78 14.34 -39.81 -22.22
C SER A 78 14.66 -38.47 -22.91
N SER A 79 14.91 -38.49 -24.22
CA SER A 79 15.09 -37.30 -25.07
C SER A 79 13.83 -36.41 -25.16
N ILE A 80 12.64 -36.90 -24.77
CA ILE A 80 11.42 -36.08 -24.71
C ILE A 80 11.43 -35.09 -23.54
N ILE A 81 12.18 -35.37 -22.47
CA ILE A 81 12.18 -34.53 -21.26
C ILE A 81 12.82 -33.17 -21.52
N PRO A 82 14.03 -33.05 -22.11
CA PRO A 82 14.68 -31.75 -22.32
C PRO A 82 13.85 -30.79 -23.19
N SER A 83 13.20 -31.30 -24.25
CA SER A 83 12.41 -30.47 -25.15
C SER A 83 11.18 -29.88 -24.47
N LEU A 84 10.42 -30.70 -23.73
CA LEU A 84 9.26 -30.23 -22.97
C LEU A 84 9.66 -29.35 -21.78
N SER A 85 10.79 -29.65 -21.14
CA SER A 85 11.31 -28.86 -20.00
C SER A 85 11.61 -27.42 -20.40
N ILE A 86 12.17 -27.19 -21.59
CA ILE A 86 12.47 -25.83 -22.08
C ILE A 86 11.17 -25.04 -22.25
N VAL A 87 10.13 -25.64 -22.85
CA VAL A 87 8.85 -24.97 -23.08
C VAL A 87 8.17 -24.63 -21.76
N VAL A 88 8.07 -25.59 -20.84
CA VAL A 88 7.46 -25.39 -19.52
C VAL A 88 8.23 -24.34 -18.72
N GLY A 89 9.56 -24.45 -18.69
CA GLY A 89 10.43 -23.51 -17.98
C GLY A 89 10.26 -22.08 -18.48
N LEU A 90 10.24 -21.89 -19.79
CA LEU A 90 10.06 -20.57 -20.40
C LEU A 90 8.68 -19.97 -20.08
N MET A 91 7.61 -20.78 -20.16
CA MET A 91 6.25 -20.34 -19.79
C MET A 91 6.15 -19.92 -18.31
N LEU A 92 6.77 -20.69 -17.41
CA LEU A 92 6.81 -20.36 -15.98
C LEU A 92 7.56 -19.06 -15.71
N VAL A 93 8.72 -18.85 -16.35
CA VAL A 93 9.51 -17.63 -16.21
C VAL A 93 8.72 -16.40 -16.68
N PHE A 94 8.10 -16.46 -17.86
CA PHE A 94 7.34 -15.32 -18.38
C PHE A 94 6.17 -14.95 -17.47
N ARG A 95 5.40 -15.94 -16.98
CA ARG A 95 4.31 -15.66 -16.03
C ARG A 95 4.82 -15.04 -14.74
N ASN A 96 5.90 -15.58 -14.19
CA ASN A 96 6.44 -15.07 -12.93
C ASN A 96 6.95 -13.63 -13.10
N GLN A 97 7.57 -13.33 -14.25
CA GLN A 97 7.98 -11.96 -14.57
C GLN A 97 6.78 -11.01 -14.67
N THR A 98 5.71 -11.41 -15.35
CA THR A 98 4.49 -10.59 -15.44
C THR A 98 3.87 -10.34 -14.07
N SER A 99 3.79 -11.38 -13.23
CA SER A 99 3.24 -11.27 -11.87
C SER A 99 4.11 -10.38 -10.98
N TYR A 100 5.44 -10.54 -11.06
CA TYR A 100 6.39 -9.68 -10.36
C TYR A 100 6.27 -8.21 -10.78
N ASN A 101 6.14 -7.92 -12.08
CA ASN A 101 5.96 -6.55 -12.58
C ASN A 101 4.70 -5.92 -11.99
N ARG A 102 3.57 -6.64 -11.94
CA ARG A 102 2.32 -6.16 -11.31
C ARG A 102 2.54 -5.80 -9.85
N PHE A 103 3.20 -6.68 -9.08
CA PHE A 103 3.53 -6.41 -7.68
C PHE A 103 4.41 -5.18 -7.51
N TRP A 104 5.48 -5.08 -8.30
CA TRP A 104 6.43 -3.97 -8.26
C TRP A 104 5.77 -2.63 -8.63
N ASP A 105 4.98 -2.62 -9.71
CA ASP A 105 4.27 -1.43 -10.18
C ASP A 105 3.21 -0.97 -9.19
N GLY A 106 2.51 -1.90 -8.54
CA GLY A 106 1.58 -1.58 -7.45
C GLY A 106 2.29 -0.93 -6.26
N ARG A 107 3.43 -1.49 -5.83
CA ARG A 107 4.23 -0.93 -4.73
C ARG A 107 4.81 0.45 -5.07
N SER A 108 5.27 0.62 -6.30
CA SER A 108 5.79 1.88 -6.83
C SER A 108 4.70 2.95 -6.85
N SER A 109 3.51 2.61 -7.34
CA SER A 109 2.36 3.53 -7.40
C SER A 109 1.90 3.98 -6.01
N LEU A 110 1.86 3.08 -5.02
CA LEU A 110 1.60 3.45 -3.62
C LEU A 110 2.67 4.38 -3.04
N THR A 111 3.93 4.21 -3.44
CA THR A 111 5.02 5.11 -3.03
C THR A 111 4.84 6.49 -3.64
N THR A 112 4.48 6.57 -4.92
CA THR A 112 4.16 7.83 -5.60
C THR A 112 2.99 8.53 -4.93
N LEU A 113 1.90 7.82 -4.64
CA LEU A 113 0.72 8.33 -3.92
C LEU A 113 1.12 9.00 -2.59
N THR A 114 1.83 8.28 -1.72
CA THR A 114 2.24 8.82 -0.41
C THR A 114 3.25 9.96 -0.54
N THR A 115 4.12 9.94 -1.55
CA THR A 115 5.08 11.02 -1.83
C THR A 115 4.38 12.30 -2.29
N CYS A 116 3.42 12.21 -3.20
CA CYS A 116 2.62 13.35 -3.64
C CYS A 116 1.83 13.97 -2.48
N ILE A 117 1.27 13.15 -1.58
CA ILE A 117 0.60 13.63 -0.37
C ILE A 117 1.57 14.40 0.52
N ARG A 118 2.76 13.84 0.82
CA ARG A 118 3.78 14.54 1.62
C ARG A 118 4.18 15.88 0.99
N ASN A 119 4.38 15.90 -0.32
CA ASN A 119 4.71 17.13 -1.05
C ASN A 119 3.59 18.17 -0.98
N LEU A 120 2.34 17.76 -1.16
CA LEU A 120 1.18 18.64 -1.03
C LEU A 120 1.04 19.17 0.39
N VAL A 121 1.10 18.31 1.41
CA VAL A 121 1.04 18.73 2.81
C VAL A 121 2.14 19.73 3.13
N ARG A 122 3.39 19.44 2.74
CA ARG A 122 4.52 20.35 2.94
C ARG A 122 4.25 21.71 2.30
N THR A 123 3.88 21.74 1.01
CA THR A 123 3.64 22.98 0.28
C THR A 123 2.46 23.78 0.86
N ILE A 124 1.38 23.09 1.26
CA ILE A 124 0.21 23.73 1.89
C ILE A 124 0.61 24.39 3.21
N LEU A 125 1.34 23.69 4.07
CA LEU A 125 1.73 24.19 5.39
C LEU A 125 2.76 25.30 5.33
N THR A 126 3.67 25.29 4.34
CA THR A 126 4.70 26.34 4.20
C THR A 126 4.21 27.55 3.44
N ASN A 127 3.34 27.38 2.45
CA ASN A 127 2.90 28.48 1.58
C ASN A 127 1.55 29.06 1.97
N GLY A 128 0.77 28.38 2.83
CA GLY A 128 -0.45 28.93 3.41
C GLY A 128 -0.13 30.00 4.46
N TYR A 129 0.47 31.12 4.06
CA TYR A 129 0.78 32.25 4.92
C TYR A 129 0.33 33.58 4.30
N SER A 130 0.15 34.59 5.14
CA SER A 130 -0.03 35.97 4.70
C SER A 130 1.15 36.80 5.21
N THR A 131 1.79 37.55 4.31
CA THR A 131 2.95 38.40 4.65
C THR A 131 2.55 39.62 5.48
N SER A 132 1.28 40.02 5.43
CA SER A 132 0.79 41.26 6.02
C SER A 132 0.08 41.08 7.36
N ARG A 133 -0.40 39.86 7.66
CA ARG A 133 -1.20 39.57 8.85
C ARG A 133 -1.03 38.10 9.29
N PRO A 134 -1.28 37.78 10.56
CA PRO A 134 -1.43 36.39 10.97
C PRO A 134 -2.61 35.72 10.24
N LEU A 135 -2.52 34.39 10.10
CA LEU A 135 -3.60 33.56 9.55
C LEU A 135 -4.86 33.68 10.41
N ARG A 136 -6.01 33.89 9.77
CA ARG A 136 -7.30 33.87 10.45
C ARG A 136 -7.67 32.45 10.83
N GLN A 137 -8.60 32.31 11.78
CA GLN A 137 -9.04 31.02 12.27
C GLN A 137 -9.70 30.16 11.18
N ASP A 138 -10.50 30.77 10.30
CA ASP A 138 -11.15 30.09 9.16
C ASP A 138 -10.12 29.57 8.14
N GLU A 139 -9.03 30.31 7.93
CA GLU A 139 -7.94 29.91 7.05
C GLU A 139 -7.19 28.69 7.59
N LYS A 140 -6.94 28.66 8.91
CA LYS A 140 -6.32 27.50 9.57
C LYS A 140 -7.21 26.28 9.51
N GLU A 141 -8.51 26.44 9.74
CA GLU A 141 -9.49 25.35 9.64
C GLU A 141 -9.58 24.79 8.21
N ASP A 142 -9.49 25.64 7.18
CA ASP A 142 -9.46 25.22 5.77
C ASP A 142 -8.17 24.43 5.43
N ILE A 143 -7.02 24.87 5.95
CA ILE A 143 -5.74 24.14 5.83
C ILE A 143 -5.84 22.76 6.49
N GLU A 144 -6.28 22.70 7.74
CA GLU A 144 -6.41 21.45 8.47
C GLU A 144 -7.41 20.50 7.83
N ARG A 145 -8.55 21.01 7.36
CA ARG A 145 -9.55 20.24 6.62
C ARG A 145 -8.93 19.64 5.36
N THR A 146 -8.18 20.43 4.60
CA THR A 146 -7.54 19.96 3.36
C THR A 146 -6.51 18.87 3.63
N ILE A 147 -5.73 18.98 4.71
CA ILE A 147 -4.74 17.96 5.07
C ILE A 147 -5.42 16.67 5.54
N ARG A 148 -6.53 16.77 6.29
CA ARG A 148 -7.34 15.58 6.63
C ARG A 148 -7.89 14.89 5.38
N ILE A 149 -8.35 15.65 4.39
CA ILE A 149 -8.82 15.10 3.10
C ILE A 149 -7.67 14.43 2.34
N LEU A 150 -6.48 15.05 2.28
CA LEU A 150 -5.29 14.42 1.70
C LEU A 150 -4.95 13.09 2.39
N MET A 151 -5.14 13.02 3.72
CA MET A 151 -4.98 11.79 4.48
C MET A 151 -6.11 10.77 4.29
N ALA A 152 -7.29 11.19 3.89
CA ALA A 152 -8.39 10.29 3.55
C ALA A 152 -8.14 9.56 2.22
N ILE A 153 -7.35 10.13 1.31
CA ILE A 153 -7.11 9.53 -0.03
C ILE A 153 -6.45 8.14 0.07
N PRO A 154 -5.36 7.89 0.83
CA PRO A 154 -4.78 6.55 0.94
C PRO A 154 -5.75 5.50 1.49
N TYR A 155 -6.62 5.87 2.43
CA TYR A 155 -7.70 4.99 2.91
C TYR A 155 -8.72 4.72 1.81
N ALA A 156 -9.16 5.76 1.08
CA ALA A 156 -10.08 5.63 -0.04
C ALA A 156 -9.52 4.70 -1.12
N VAL A 157 -8.25 4.86 -1.48
CA VAL A 157 -7.57 4.01 -2.47
C VAL A 157 -7.50 2.56 -2.00
N LYS A 158 -7.09 2.32 -0.75
CA LYS A 158 -7.04 0.97 -0.16
C LYS A 158 -8.38 0.28 -0.25
N ASN A 159 -9.43 0.95 0.24
CA ASN A 159 -10.77 0.38 0.29
C ASN A 159 -11.32 0.18 -1.12
N HIS A 160 -11.08 1.13 -2.03
CA HIS A 160 -11.47 1.02 -3.43
C HIS A 160 -10.83 -0.20 -4.12
N LEU A 161 -9.52 -0.41 -3.96
CA LEU A 161 -8.82 -1.55 -4.56
C LEU A 161 -9.27 -2.90 -3.97
N ARG A 162 -9.77 -2.90 -2.73
CA ARG A 162 -10.30 -4.08 -2.04
C ARG A 162 -11.81 -4.26 -2.19
N ALA A 163 -12.49 -3.38 -2.92
CA ALA A 163 -13.96 -3.35 -3.04
C ALA A 163 -14.70 -3.19 -1.69
N GLU A 164 -14.07 -2.52 -0.71
CA GLU A 164 -14.65 -2.17 0.59
C GLU A 164 -15.36 -0.82 0.53
N TYR A 165 -16.33 -0.70 -0.38
CA TYR A 165 -17.06 0.53 -0.59
C TYR A 165 -17.82 0.93 0.68
N GLY A 166 -17.89 2.22 0.95
CA GLY A 166 -18.67 2.73 2.08
C GLY A 166 -18.07 2.47 3.48
N ALA A 167 -16.84 1.99 3.59
CA ALA A 167 -16.14 1.75 4.86
C ALA A 167 -16.06 2.97 5.81
N ALA A 168 -16.33 4.18 5.31
CA ALA A 168 -16.43 5.40 6.12
C ALA A 168 -17.86 5.86 6.43
N PHE A 169 -18.87 5.37 5.70
CA PHE A 169 -20.24 5.88 5.73
C PHE A 169 -21.19 4.96 6.48
N TYR A 170 -20.96 3.64 6.44
CA TYR A 170 -21.81 2.67 7.12
C TYR A 170 -21.25 2.30 8.49
N SER A 171 -22.01 2.56 9.55
CA SER A 171 -21.70 2.18 10.94
C SER A 171 -22.77 1.26 11.57
N PHE A 172 -23.78 0.82 10.83
CA PHE A 172 -24.93 0.09 11.36
C PHE A 172 -25.24 -1.17 10.54
N GLY A 173 -25.34 -2.32 11.23
CA GLY A 173 -26.11 -3.47 10.77
C GLY A 173 -25.32 -4.77 10.60
N ASP A 174 -25.80 -5.82 11.26
CA ASP A 174 -25.39 -7.23 11.22
C ASP A 174 -25.48 -7.91 9.83
N ASP A 175 -25.57 -7.16 8.72
CA ASP A 175 -25.58 -7.73 7.37
C ASP A 175 -24.14 -7.98 6.91
N VAL A 176 -23.56 -8.97 7.58
CA VAL A 176 -22.44 -9.75 7.10
C VAL A 176 -22.92 -10.40 5.79
N GLY A 177 -22.61 -9.78 4.65
CA GLY A 177 -22.56 -10.55 3.40
C GLY A 177 -21.65 -11.76 3.64
N GLU A 178 -22.00 -12.93 3.08
CA GLU A 178 -21.23 -14.18 3.21
C GLU A 178 -19.72 -14.02 2.90
N ASP A 179 -19.34 -12.90 2.26
CA ASP A 179 -17.99 -12.57 1.79
C ASP A 179 -17.20 -11.57 2.69
N GLY A 180 -17.80 -11.02 3.75
CA GLY A 180 -17.08 -10.39 4.86
C GLY A 180 -16.61 -8.91 4.70
N VAL A 181 -17.39 -8.01 5.31
CA VAL A 181 -16.95 -6.86 6.14
C VAL A 181 -16.38 -5.62 5.43
N ALA A 182 -17.26 -4.65 5.10
CA ALA A 182 -16.89 -3.24 5.20
C ALA A 182 -16.87 -2.87 6.70
N ALA A 183 -15.74 -3.06 7.37
CA ALA A 183 -15.58 -2.64 8.75
C ALA A 183 -15.60 -1.11 8.78
N TYR A 184 -16.62 -0.52 9.39
CA TYR A 184 -16.63 0.89 9.71
C TYR A 184 -15.30 1.27 10.36
N ASN A 185 -14.55 2.16 9.71
CA ASN A 185 -13.31 2.67 10.27
C ASN A 185 -13.53 4.10 10.78
N PRO A 186 -13.65 4.30 12.11
CA PRO A 186 -13.93 5.62 12.68
C PRO A 186 -12.80 6.61 12.40
N ASP A 187 -11.55 6.16 12.38
CA ASP A 187 -10.40 7.02 12.08
C ASP A 187 -10.47 7.53 10.64
N TYR A 188 -10.89 6.67 9.70
CA TYR A 188 -11.09 7.07 8.31
C TYR A 188 -12.29 8.01 8.14
N ALA A 189 -13.43 7.70 8.78
CA ALA A 189 -14.63 8.54 8.72
C ALA A 189 -14.37 9.96 9.24
N ASN A 190 -13.54 10.10 10.29
CA ASN A 190 -13.16 11.40 10.87
C ASN A 190 -12.27 12.27 9.96
N LEU A 191 -11.70 11.69 8.90
CA LEU A 191 -10.89 12.42 7.91
C LEU A 191 -11.73 13.00 6.77
N LEU A 192 -12.93 12.45 6.54
CA LEU A 192 -13.78 12.86 5.43
C LEU A 192 -14.48 14.21 5.69
N PRO A 193 -14.79 14.96 4.62
CA PRO A 193 -15.65 16.13 4.72
C PRO A 193 -17.03 15.77 5.31
N LYS A 194 -17.53 16.61 6.23
CA LYS A 194 -18.88 16.45 6.77
C LYS A 194 -19.91 16.57 5.65
N GLY A 195 -20.85 15.63 5.59
CA GLY A 195 -21.90 15.60 4.57
C GLY A 195 -21.41 15.19 3.18
N LEU A 196 -20.19 14.66 3.06
CA LEU A 196 -19.79 13.97 1.84
C LEU A 196 -20.61 12.68 1.73
N GLU A 197 -21.21 12.44 0.56
CA GLU A 197 -21.82 11.17 0.21
C GLU A 197 -20.87 10.44 -0.74
N GLY A 198 -20.71 9.13 -0.53
CA GLY A 198 -19.97 8.29 -1.47
C GLY A 198 -20.85 7.93 -2.65
N HIS A 199 -20.28 7.93 -3.86
CA HIS A 199 -20.96 7.54 -5.10
C HIS A 199 -20.18 6.42 -5.82
N GLU A 200 -19.51 5.57 -5.03
CA GLU A 200 -18.69 4.47 -5.55
C GLU A 200 -19.54 3.40 -6.24
N ASP A 201 -20.79 3.25 -5.80
CA ASP A 201 -21.85 2.43 -6.40
C ASP A 201 -22.33 2.96 -7.75
N GLU A 202 -22.27 4.28 -7.96
CA GLU A 202 -22.55 4.94 -9.24
C GLU A 202 -21.33 4.95 -10.19
N GLY A 203 -20.20 4.37 -9.77
CA GLY A 203 -18.96 4.29 -10.55
C GLY A 203 -17.99 5.47 -10.36
N LEU A 204 -18.26 6.37 -9.40
CA LEU A 204 -17.40 7.51 -9.10
C LEU A 204 -16.47 7.18 -7.93
N THR A 205 -15.20 6.91 -8.23
CA THR A 205 -14.22 6.49 -7.21
C THR A 205 -13.99 7.59 -6.17
N LEU A 206 -14.04 7.22 -4.89
CA LEU A 206 -13.88 8.17 -3.79
C LEU A 206 -12.54 8.93 -3.81
N PRO A 207 -11.38 8.33 -4.17
CA PRO A 207 -10.14 9.09 -4.35
C PRO A 207 -10.27 10.25 -5.36
N PHE A 208 -11.01 10.03 -6.45
CA PHE A 208 -11.27 11.06 -7.44
C PHE A 208 -12.21 12.15 -6.89
N GLN A 209 -13.25 11.79 -6.14
CA GLN A 209 -14.13 12.78 -5.48
C GLN A 209 -13.36 13.68 -4.51
N LEU A 210 -12.44 13.09 -3.72
CA LEU A 210 -11.63 13.84 -2.77
C LEU A 210 -10.69 14.84 -3.46
N SER A 211 -10.28 14.58 -4.70
CA SER A 211 -9.40 15.46 -5.46
C SER A 211 -10.01 16.83 -5.75
N PHE A 212 -11.34 16.92 -5.93
CA PHE A 212 -12.04 18.20 -6.14
C PHE A 212 -11.90 19.15 -4.95
N PHE A 213 -11.86 18.62 -3.73
CA PHE A 213 -11.66 19.44 -2.54
C PHE A 213 -10.24 20.01 -2.47
N ILE A 214 -9.24 19.24 -2.92
CA ILE A 214 -7.84 19.69 -3.01
C ILE A 214 -7.70 20.76 -4.07
N ASP A 215 -8.29 20.55 -5.25
CA ASP A 215 -8.33 21.52 -6.35
C ASP A 215 -9.01 22.83 -5.92
N GLY A 216 -10.14 22.72 -5.23
CA GLY A 216 -10.84 23.87 -4.66
C GLY A 216 -10.01 24.64 -3.63
N PHE A 217 -9.22 23.95 -2.80
CA PHE A 217 -8.27 24.59 -1.89
C PHE A 217 -7.16 25.31 -2.67
N ILE A 218 -6.63 24.70 -3.73
CA ILE A 218 -5.61 25.31 -4.59
C ILE A 218 -6.12 26.63 -5.15
N LYS A 219 -7.35 26.63 -5.69
CA LYS A 219 -8.01 27.83 -6.20
C LYS A 219 -8.17 28.91 -5.14
N ARG A 220 -8.70 28.57 -3.96
CA ARG A 220 -8.88 29.52 -2.85
C ARG A 220 -7.55 30.12 -2.39
N GLY A 221 -6.46 29.35 -2.36
CA GLY A 221 -5.15 29.88 -1.97
C GLY A 221 -4.58 30.88 -2.98
N VAL A 222 -4.84 30.72 -4.28
CA VAL A 222 -4.52 31.74 -5.29
C VAL A 222 -5.33 33.02 -5.05
N GLU A 223 -6.64 32.88 -4.83
CA GLU A 223 -7.54 34.02 -4.54
C GLU A 223 -7.14 34.77 -3.26
N ARG A 224 -6.64 34.05 -2.24
CA ARG A 224 -6.09 34.61 -1.00
C ARG A 224 -4.68 35.20 -1.14
N GLY A 225 -4.02 34.99 -2.28
CA GLY A 225 -2.65 35.43 -2.50
C GLY A 225 -1.58 34.65 -1.74
N TRP A 226 -1.89 33.43 -1.27
CA TRP A 226 -0.93 32.56 -0.56
C TRP A 226 0.19 32.05 -1.47
N TYR A 227 -0.11 31.86 -2.75
CA TYR A 227 0.89 31.50 -3.75
C TYR A 227 0.52 32.03 -5.13
N HIS A 228 1.55 32.27 -5.93
CA HIS A 228 1.41 32.72 -7.31
C HIS A 228 1.05 31.56 -8.25
N ALA A 229 0.64 31.89 -9.48
CA ALA A 229 0.25 30.90 -10.50
C ALA A 229 1.27 29.76 -10.72
N PRO A 230 2.61 30.01 -10.73
CA PRO A 230 3.58 28.92 -10.80
C PRO A 230 3.54 27.96 -9.60
N GLY A 231 3.28 28.47 -8.40
CA GLY A 231 3.14 27.65 -7.19
C GLY A 231 1.88 26.78 -7.23
N ALA A 232 0.75 27.37 -7.65
CA ALA A 232 -0.49 26.62 -7.85
C ALA A 232 -0.33 25.52 -8.91
N SER A 233 0.34 25.82 -10.03
CA SER A 233 0.62 24.84 -11.09
C SER A 233 1.46 23.66 -10.58
N GLN A 234 2.45 23.91 -9.73
CA GLN A 234 3.24 22.83 -9.11
C GLN A 234 2.39 21.95 -8.18
N MET A 235 1.47 22.54 -7.40
CA MET A 235 0.54 21.77 -6.57
C MET A 235 -0.41 20.93 -7.44
N GLN A 236 -0.93 21.50 -8.53
CA GLN A 236 -1.75 20.76 -9.49
C GLN A 236 -1.01 19.58 -10.10
N ALA A 237 0.27 19.76 -10.44
CA ALA A 237 1.10 18.68 -10.96
C ALA A 237 1.28 17.53 -9.95
N GLN A 238 1.37 17.83 -8.65
CA GLN A 238 1.39 16.80 -7.60
C GLN A 238 0.04 16.08 -7.50
N LEU A 239 -1.08 16.80 -7.60
CA LEU A 239 -2.41 16.20 -7.59
C LEU A 239 -2.64 15.30 -8.82
N ASN A 240 -2.20 15.75 -10.00
CA ASN A 240 -2.28 14.95 -11.23
C ASN A 240 -1.42 13.68 -11.14
N SER A 241 -0.20 13.79 -10.58
CA SER A 241 0.69 12.63 -10.37
C SER A 241 0.12 11.64 -9.35
N LEU A 242 -0.58 12.16 -8.32
CA LEU A 242 -1.32 11.35 -7.37
C LEU A 242 -2.43 10.55 -8.07
N LEU A 243 -3.25 11.21 -8.89
CA LEU A 243 -4.36 10.57 -9.60
C LEU A 243 -3.87 9.58 -10.66
N ASP A 244 -2.77 9.86 -11.34
CA ASP A 244 -2.09 8.92 -12.24
C ASP A 244 -1.65 7.64 -11.50
N ALA A 245 -1.11 7.78 -10.29
CA ALA A 245 -0.77 6.63 -9.45
C ALA A 245 -2.02 5.81 -9.06
N VAL A 246 -3.15 6.47 -8.76
CA VAL A 246 -4.43 5.79 -8.50
C VAL A 246 -4.89 5.01 -9.73
N GLY A 247 -4.92 5.63 -10.91
CA GLY A 247 -5.32 4.99 -12.15
C GLY A 247 -4.43 3.78 -12.53
N LYS A 248 -3.13 3.85 -12.24
CA LYS A 248 -2.22 2.70 -12.40
C LYS A 248 -2.59 1.52 -11.50
N MET A 249 -2.96 1.79 -10.24
CA MET A 249 -3.39 0.74 -9.32
C MET A 249 -4.75 0.16 -9.72
N GLU A 250 -5.69 1.00 -10.16
CA GLU A 250 -6.97 0.57 -10.73
C GLU A 250 -6.74 -0.33 -11.95
N MET A 251 -5.84 0.04 -12.86
CA MET A 251 -5.48 -0.79 -14.01
C MET A 251 -4.97 -2.17 -13.55
N ILE A 252 -4.04 -2.23 -12.59
CA ILE A 252 -3.52 -3.51 -12.08
C ILE A 252 -4.67 -4.38 -11.54
N ARG A 253 -5.60 -3.79 -10.78
CA ARG A 253 -6.73 -4.51 -10.18
C ARG A 253 -7.76 -4.96 -11.21
N LEU A 254 -8.16 -4.07 -12.12
CA LEU A 254 -9.25 -4.29 -13.08
C LEU A 254 -8.82 -5.08 -14.33
N THR A 255 -7.53 -5.09 -14.65
CA THR A 255 -6.99 -5.84 -15.80
C THR A 255 -6.13 -7.02 -15.34
N PRO A 256 -6.72 -8.12 -14.84
CA PRO A 256 -5.97 -9.31 -14.45
C PRO A 256 -5.30 -9.99 -15.65
N ILE A 257 -4.31 -10.86 -15.38
CA ILE A 257 -3.70 -11.69 -16.41
C ILE A 257 -4.80 -12.53 -17.08
N PRO A 258 -4.87 -12.61 -18.43
CA PRO A 258 -5.93 -13.34 -19.11
C PRO A 258 -6.07 -14.78 -18.60
N VAL A 259 -7.29 -15.14 -18.20
CA VAL A 259 -7.60 -16.44 -17.57
C VAL A 259 -7.19 -17.62 -18.46
N ALA A 260 -7.31 -17.48 -19.78
CA ALA A 260 -6.88 -18.50 -20.74
C ALA A 260 -5.38 -18.85 -20.61
N HIS A 261 -4.53 -17.84 -20.37
CA HIS A 261 -3.10 -18.05 -20.14
C HIS A 261 -2.85 -18.82 -18.84
N LEU A 262 -3.54 -18.45 -17.76
CA LEU A 262 -3.43 -19.10 -16.45
C LEU A 262 -3.85 -20.57 -16.50
N ILE A 263 -4.99 -20.86 -17.13
CA ILE A 263 -5.50 -22.23 -17.30
C ILE A 263 -4.54 -23.06 -18.15
N HIS A 264 -4.16 -22.55 -19.32
CA HIS A 264 -3.30 -23.30 -20.25
C HIS A 264 -1.94 -23.61 -19.61
N GLN A 265 -1.36 -22.66 -18.88
CA GLN A 265 -0.10 -22.88 -18.19
C GLN A 265 -0.20 -23.96 -17.10
N LYS A 266 -1.28 -23.98 -16.32
CA LYS A 266 -1.51 -25.05 -15.33
C LYS A 266 -1.69 -26.42 -16.00
N GLN A 267 -2.40 -26.48 -17.13
CA GLN A 267 -2.57 -27.71 -17.90
C GLN A 267 -1.25 -28.23 -18.47
N VAL A 268 -0.45 -27.37 -19.10
CA VAL A 268 0.86 -27.73 -19.67
C VAL A 268 1.82 -28.22 -18.58
N LEU A 269 1.85 -27.54 -17.43
CA LEU A 269 2.64 -27.97 -16.27
C LEU A 269 2.20 -29.35 -15.75
N ALA A 270 0.89 -29.57 -15.61
CA ALA A 270 0.35 -30.86 -15.16
C ALA A 270 0.66 -31.98 -16.14
N LEU A 271 0.47 -31.75 -17.45
CA LEU A 271 0.78 -32.72 -18.50
C LEU A 271 2.26 -33.07 -18.52
N PHE A 272 3.15 -32.08 -18.42
CA PHE A 272 4.57 -32.33 -18.33
C PHE A 272 4.92 -33.20 -17.11
N GLY A 273 4.31 -32.91 -15.96
CA GLY A 273 4.51 -33.73 -14.76
C GLY A 273 4.07 -35.18 -14.91
N CYS A 274 2.98 -35.43 -15.65
CA CYS A 274 2.54 -36.77 -15.97
C CYS A 274 3.46 -37.50 -16.97
N VAL A 275 4.21 -36.78 -17.82
CA VAL A 275 5.14 -37.38 -18.79
C VAL A 275 6.48 -37.77 -18.14
N LEU A 276 6.94 -37.00 -17.14
CA LEU A 276 8.20 -37.24 -16.43
C LEU A 276 8.43 -38.69 -15.98
N PRO A 277 7.50 -39.39 -15.30
CA PRO A 277 7.75 -40.76 -14.85
C PRO A 277 8.07 -41.72 -15.99
N PHE A 278 7.38 -41.61 -17.13
CA PHE A 278 7.64 -42.48 -18.28
C PHE A 278 9.01 -42.26 -18.91
N GLY A 279 9.54 -41.03 -18.92
CA GLY A 279 10.85 -40.75 -19.48
C GLY A 279 12.03 -41.12 -18.57
N MET A 280 11.76 -41.56 -17.34
CA MET A 280 12.75 -41.78 -16.28
C MET A 280 12.70 -43.19 -15.67
N VAL A 281 11.59 -43.92 -15.87
CA VAL A 281 11.32 -45.19 -15.18
C VAL A 281 12.32 -46.29 -15.53
N ASP A 282 12.68 -46.44 -16.81
CA ASP A 282 13.60 -47.50 -17.27
C ASP A 282 15.00 -47.37 -16.63
N ASP A 283 15.47 -46.13 -16.43
CA ASP A 283 16.80 -45.84 -15.91
C ASP A 283 16.86 -45.83 -14.37
N LEU A 284 15.77 -45.40 -13.71
CA LEU A 284 15.77 -45.07 -12.29
C LEU A 284 14.87 -45.98 -11.42
N GLY A 285 13.91 -46.70 -12.00
CA GLY A 285 12.96 -47.52 -11.27
C GLY A 285 12.29 -46.76 -10.13
N TRP A 286 12.36 -47.28 -8.90
CA TRP A 286 11.80 -46.62 -7.71
C TRP A 286 12.42 -45.26 -7.35
N TRP A 287 13.65 -44.96 -7.81
CA TRP A 287 14.22 -43.61 -7.65
C TRP A 287 13.50 -42.54 -8.47
N THR A 288 12.69 -42.94 -9.45
CA THR A 288 11.84 -42.02 -10.22
C THR A 288 10.88 -41.25 -9.32
N VAL A 289 10.30 -41.89 -8.29
CA VAL A 289 9.32 -41.26 -7.39
C VAL A 289 9.90 -40.03 -6.67
N PRO A 290 11.00 -40.14 -5.88
CA PRO A 290 11.55 -38.97 -5.19
C PRO A 290 12.09 -37.91 -6.16
N ILE A 291 12.66 -38.30 -7.30
CA ILE A 291 13.23 -37.34 -8.27
C ILE A 291 12.12 -36.56 -8.98
N VAL A 292 11.09 -37.24 -9.49
CA VAL A 292 9.94 -36.56 -10.10
C VAL A 292 9.24 -35.68 -9.07
N SER A 293 9.04 -36.16 -7.84
CA SER A 293 8.43 -35.34 -6.78
C SER A 293 9.22 -34.05 -6.51
N LEU A 294 10.56 -34.12 -6.53
CA LEU A 294 11.42 -32.95 -6.39
C LEU A 294 11.27 -31.97 -7.57
N VAL A 295 11.23 -32.47 -8.80
CA VAL A 295 11.04 -31.64 -10.00
C VAL A 295 9.66 -30.97 -10.00
N ILE A 296 8.61 -31.72 -9.65
CA ILE A 296 7.25 -31.18 -9.54
C ILE A 296 7.18 -30.12 -8.44
N PHE A 297 7.81 -30.37 -7.30
CA PHE A 297 7.89 -29.40 -6.21
C PHE A 297 8.52 -28.08 -6.66
N THR A 298 9.61 -28.11 -7.44
CA THR A 298 10.24 -26.88 -7.92
C THR A 298 9.38 -26.15 -8.95
N LEU A 299 8.78 -26.86 -9.90
CA LEU A 299 7.98 -26.25 -10.97
C LEU A 299 6.65 -25.66 -10.45
N TYR A 300 5.90 -26.40 -9.63
CA TYR A 300 4.71 -25.87 -8.97
C TYR A 300 5.08 -24.81 -7.94
N GLY A 301 6.27 -24.88 -7.32
CA GLY A 301 6.80 -23.82 -6.47
C GLY A 301 6.89 -22.49 -7.21
N ILE A 302 7.51 -22.47 -8.40
CA ILE A 302 7.63 -21.26 -9.23
C ILE A 302 6.25 -20.76 -9.68
N GLU A 303 5.36 -21.66 -10.11
CA GLU A 303 3.98 -21.31 -10.50
C GLU A 303 3.21 -20.66 -9.35
N GLY A 304 3.34 -21.22 -8.14
CA GLY A 304 2.72 -20.71 -6.93
C GLY A 304 3.27 -19.35 -6.48
N ILE A 305 4.57 -19.07 -6.71
CA ILE A 305 5.13 -17.71 -6.48
C ILE A 305 4.42 -16.70 -7.37
N GLY A 306 4.29 -17.01 -8.67
CA GLY A 306 3.63 -16.12 -9.62
C GLY A 306 2.18 -15.83 -9.23
N SER A 307 1.44 -16.87 -8.84
CA SER A 307 0.07 -16.73 -8.33
C SER A 307 -0.05 -15.81 -7.11
N GLN A 308 0.91 -15.82 -6.18
CA GLN A 308 0.85 -14.96 -5.00
C GLN A 308 1.24 -13.50 -5.29
N LEU A 309 1.90 -13.22 -6.41
CA LEU A 309 2.33 -11.87 -6.77
C LEU A 309 1.36 -11.18 -7.74
N GLU A 310 0.41 -11.91 -8.35
CA GLU A 310 -0.44 -11.38 -9.41
C GLU A 310 -1.52 -10.40 -8.92
N ASP A 311 -1.95 -10.51 -7.66
CA ASP A 311 -2.94 -9.63 -7.02
C ASP A 311 -2.36 -8.94 -5.77
N PRO A 312 -1.57 -7.86 -5.93
CA PRO A 312 -0.74 -7.32 -4.84
C PRO A 312 -1.49 -6.54 -3.76
N PHE A 313 -2.80 -6.28 -3.92
CA PHE A 313 -3.59 -5.40 -3.04
C PHE A 313 -4.55 -6.13 -2.10
N GLY A 314 -4.57 -7.46 -2.15
CA GLY A 314 -5.46 -8.29 -1.36
C GLY A 314 -5.09 -8.38 0.12
N TYR A 315 -5.43 -9.53 0.68
CA TYR A 315 -5.23 -9.90 2.08
C TYR A 315 -4.25 -11.05 2.27
N ASP A 316 -3.62 -11.52 1.19
CA ASP A 316 -2.63 -12.57 1.29
C ASP A 316 -1.41 -12.09 2.07
N ARG A 317 -0.74 -13.03 2.72
CA ARG A 317 0.40 -12.70 3.59
C ARG A 317 1.55 -12.04 2.85
N ASN A 318 1.64 -12.28 1.54
CA ASN A 318 2.70 -11.80 0.67
C ASN A 318 2.27 -10.55 -0.13
N ASP A 319 1.02 -10.10 0.03
CA ASP A 319 0.53 -8.86 -0.56
C ASP A 319 1.17 -7.64 0.07
N ILE A 320 1.00 -6.50 -0.59
CA ILE A 320 1.42 -5.23 -0.07
C ILE A 320 0.61 -4.92 1.19
N LYS A 321 1.31 -4.64 2.29
CA LYS A 321 0.70 -4.29 3.58
C LYS A 321 0.12 -2.88 3.56
N MET A 322 -0.97 -2.70 2.83
CA MET A 322 -1.61 -1.39 2.63
C MET A 322 -2.02 -0.75 3.96
N ASP A 323 -2.62 -1.51 4.88
CA ASP A 323 -3.05 -0.98 6.19
C ASP A 323 -1.90 -0.39 6.99
N ALA A 324 -0.73 -1.03 6.98
CA ALA A 324 0.46 -0.53 7.65
C ALA A 324 0.97 0.76 6.98
N ILE A 325 1.06 0.78 5.65
CA ILE A 325 1.53 1.96 4.90
C ILE A 325 0.60 3.16 5.13
N VAL A 326 -0.71 2.93 5.12
CA VAL A 326 -1.72 3.97 5.36
C VAL A 326 -1.65 4.45 6.81
N GLY A 327 -1.54 3.54 7.78
CA GLY A 327 -1.40 3.87 9.21
C GLY A 327 -0.14 4.67 9.52
N ASP A 328 1.00 4.27 8.97
CA ASP A 328 2.27 4.99 9.10
C ASP A 328 2.19 6.40 8.49
N SER A 329 1.59 6.51 7.30
CA SER A 329 1.37 7.80 6.64
C SER A 329 0.48 8.72 7.46
N LYS A 330 -0.58 8.19 8.09
CA LYS A 330 -1.46 8.95 8.98
C LYS A 330 -0.70 9.45 10.20
N MET A 331 0.04 8.57 10.87
CA MET A 331 0.82 8.95 12.05
C MET A 331 1.83 10.06 11.73
N GLU A 332 2.52 9.94 10.60
CA GLU A 332 3.48 10.95 10.12
C GLU A 332 2.81 12.33 9.95
N ILE A 333 1.70 12.40 9.22
CA ILE A 333 1.02 13.67 8.94
C ILE A 333 0.32 14.24 10.18
N ASP A 334 -0.20 13.40 11.07
CA ASP A 334 -0.76 13.83 12.37
C ASP A 334 0.30 14.53 13.23
N VAL A 335 1.52 13.99 13.27
CA VAL A 335 2.65 14.62 13.98
C VAL A 335 3.00 15.97 13.33
N VAL A 336 3.12 16.02 12.00
CA VAL A 336 3.40 17.26 11.26
C VAL A 336 2.35 18.34 11.55
N LEU A 337 1.07 17.99 11.52
CA LEU A 337 -0.03 18.89 11.87
C LEU A 337 0.05 19.38 13.32
N SER A 338 0.39 18.49 14.25
CA SER A 338 0.51 18.84 15.66
C SER A 338 1.62 19.87 15.92
N GLU A 339 2.77 19.71 15.25
CA GLU A 339 3.89 20.66 15.34
C GLU A 339 3.56 21.99 14.66
N TRP A 340 2.90 21.94 13.50
CA TRP A 340 2.43 23.15 12.83
C TRP A 340 1.46 23.96 13.70
N ARG A 341 0.52 23.31 14.40
CA ARG A 341 -0.39 23.98 15.34
C ARG A 341 0.36 24.69 16.47
N LYS A 342 1.37 24.04 17.06
CA LYS A 342 2.22 24.64 18.09
C LYS A 342 2.92 25.87 17.54
N LEU A 343 3.58 25.75 16.38
CA LEU A 343 4.28 26.85 15.73
C LEU A 343 3.35 28.05 15.47
N MET A 344 2.15 27.80 14.95
CA MET A 344 1.18 28.88 14.71
C MET A 344 0.72 29.55 16.00
N SER A 345 0.55 28.81 17.10
CA SER A 345 0.23 29.39 18.41
C SER A 345 1.35 30.26 18.98
N PHE A 346 2.62 29.90 18.75
CA PHE A 346 3.77 30.72 19.13
C PHE A 346 3.82 32.02 18.33
N VAL A 347 3.62 31.95 17.01
CA VAL A 347 3.59 33.14 16.13
C VAL A 347 2.49 34.11 16.56
N GLU A 348 1.31 33.61 16.94
CA GLU A 348 0.22 34.45 17.46
C GLU A 348 0.56 35.14 18.78
N ALA A 349 1.27 34.45 19.68
CA ALA A 349 1.68 35.01 20.95
C ALA A 349 2.73 36.13 20.79
N GLU A 350 3.57 36.03 19.76
CA GLU A 350 4.70 36.94 19.53
C GLU A 350 4.34 38.14 18.64
N THR A 351 3.21 38.10 17.93
CA THR A 351 2.73 39.23 17.11
C THR A 351 2.18 40.35 18.03
N PRO A 352 2.84 41.52 18.14
CA PRO A 352 2.42 42.55 19.07
C PRO A 352 1.06 43.14 18.67
N ARG A 353 0.13 43.25 19.63
CA ARG A 353 -1.19 43.90 19.49
C ARG A 353 -1.04 45.40 19.21
N THR A 354 -0.62 45.76 18.00
CA THR A 354 -0.28 47.16 17.64
C THR A 354 -1.28 47.76 16.64
N GLU A 355 -2.53 47.31 16.65
CA GLU A 355 -3.58 47.87 15.76
C GLU A 355 -4.95 47.99 16.44
N SER A 356 -5.00 48.46 17.69
CA SER A 356 -6.29 48.86 18.31
C SER A 356 -6.32 50.25 18.94
N ARG A 357 -5.35 51.12 18.64
CA ARG A 357 -5.26 52.42 19.34
C ARG A 357 -5.00 53.68 18.53
N CYS A 358 -5.03 53.64 17.20
CA CYS A 358 -4.78 54.84 16.40
C CYS A 358 -5.78 55.02 15.25
N VAL A 359 -7.09 54.89 15.50
CA VAL A 359 -8.13 55.49 14.64
C VAL A 359 -9.32 55.91 15.51
N GLU A 360 -9.10 56.79 16.48
CA GLU A 360 -10.17 57.67 16.96
C GLU A 360 -9.56 59.06 17.16
N ASP A 361 -10.28 60.05 16.65
CA ASP A 361 -10.09 61.49 16.81
C ASP A 361 -9.12 62.22 15.85
N HIS A 362 -9.55 62.38 14.60
CA HIS A 362 -9.37 63.64 13.85
C HIS A 362 -10.44 63.78 12.76
N SER A 363 -11.68 64.01 13.19
CA SER A 363 -12.71 64.59 12.33
C SER A 363 -13.74 65.31 13.19
N ASP A 364 -13.33 66.41 13.83
CA ASP A 364 -14.24 67.50 14.20
C ASP A 364 -13.41 68.69 14.69
N ARG A 365 -12.98 69.51 13.73
CA ARG A 365 -12.70 70.94 13.91
C ARG A 365 -12.56 71.53 12.52
N ASP A 366 -13.69 71.91 11.93
CA ASP A 366 -13.80 72.97 10.92
C ASP A 366 -15.28 73.22 10.56
N ILE A 367 -16.13 73.55 11.54
CA ILE A 367 -17.40 74.26 11.29
C ILE A 367 -17.76 75.13 12.51
N GLU A 368 -17.41 76.42 12.48
CA GLU A 368 -18.27 77.60 12.75
C GLU A 368 -17.48 78.85 13.19
N LYS A 369 -17.68 79.91 12.39
CA LYS A 369 -17.68 81.36 12.70
C LYS A 369 -16.39 82.08 13.04
#